data_AF-A0A447TPX6-F1
#
_entry.id   AF-A0A447TPX6-F1
#
_cell.length_a   1.000
_cell.length_b   1.000
_cell.length_c   1.000
_cell.angle_alpha   90.00
_cell.angle_beta   90.00
_cell.angle_gamma   90.00
#
_symmetry.space_group_name_H-M   'P 1'
#
loop_
_entity.id
_entity.type
_entity.pdbx_description
1 polymer ?
#
loop_
_entity_poly.entity_id
_entity_poly.type
_entity_poly.pdbx_seq_one_letter_code
_entity_poly.pdbx_strand_id
1 'polypeptide(L)'
;MQYGGTKEVLTATKGATGIWSVTPTGTWADGDYMLTVRVEDDAGNVKYSAPLTVTVDTQITIDVIELVNDNGIPGDNLTNDVRPHFRVTVPGDVNEVRLSIDGGNTWVRATQGTAGIWGLHLGRKM
;
A
#
# COMPACT_ATOMS: atom_id res chain seq x y z
N MET A 1 -3.80 -1.27 23.40
CA MET A 1 -4.07 0.07 22.82
C MET A 1 -5.37 -0.03 22.05
N GLN A 2 -6.32 0.84 22.35
CA GLN A 2 -7.71 0.74 21.91
C GLN A 2 -7.84 1.33 20.50
N TYR A 3 -7.84 0.49 19.46
CA TYR A 3 -8.33 0.94 18.15
C TYR A 3 -9.85 0.91 18.21
N GLY A 4 -10.42 2.07 18.52
CA GLY A 4 -11.86 2.29 18.47
C GLY A 4 -12.35 1.97 17.07
N GLY A 5 -13.07 0.86 16.92
CA GLY A 5 -13.84 0.60 15.72
C GLY A 5 -14.85 1.73 15.59
N THR A 6 -14.56 2.68 14.70
CA THR A 6 -15.45 3.79 14.39
C THR A 6 -16.76 3.19 13.90
N LYS A 7 -17.78 3.18 14.76
CA LYS A 7 -19.12 2.75 14.38
C LYS A 7 -19.79 3.91 13.67
N GLU A 8 -19.51 4.05 12.38
CA GLU A 8 -20.24 4.97 11.51
C GLU A 8 -21.52 4.26 11.05
N VAL A 9 -22.68 4.82 11.39
CA VAL A 9 -23.96 4.38 10.82
C VAL A 9 -24.32 5.38 9.74
N LEU A 10 -24.34 4.90 8.50
CA LEU A 10 -24.64 5.72 7.34
C LEU A 10 -26.00 5.35 6.77
N THR A 11 -26.75 6.37 6.34
CA THR A 11 -28.00 6.18 5.62
C THR A 11 -27.71 6.21 4.13
N ALA A 12 -28.01 5.11 3.43
CA ALA A 12 -27.91 5.06 1.98
C ALA A 12 -29.01 5.91 1.32
N THR A 13 -28.71 6.48 0.16
CA THR A 13 -29.67 7.20 -0.69
C THR A 13 -30.09 6.32 -1.86
N LYS A 14 -31.39 6.27 -2.16
CA LYS A 14 -31.90 5.58 -3.35
C LYS A 14 -31.86 6.52 -4.55
N GLY A 15 -31.10 6.17 -5.57
CA GLY A 15 -31.06 6.89 -6.84
C GLY A 15 -32.30 6.67 -7.69
N ALA A 16 -32.45 7.47 -8.75
CA ALA A 16 -33.59 7.40 -9.68
C ALA A 16 -33.74 6.03 -10.39
N THR A 17 -32.65 5.27 -10.50
CA THR A 17 -32.61 3.91 -11.06
C THR A 17 -32.95 2.82 -10.03
N GLY A 18 -33.22 3.20 -8.77
CA GLY A 18 -33.47 2.27 -7.67
C GLY A 18 -32.22 1.70 -7.01
N ILE A 19 -31.02 2.08 -7.48
CA ILE A 19 -29.74 1.70 -6.87
C ILE A 19 -29.53 2.50 -5.59
N TRP A 20 -29.18 1.82 -4.50
CA TRP A 20 -28.79 2.45 -3.25
C TRP A 20 -27.29 2.69 -3.22
N SER A 21 -26.88 3.90 -2.83
CA SER A 21 -25.48 4.24 -2.62
C SER A 21 -25.29 4.98 -1.31
N VAL A 22 -24.09 4.86 -0.76
CA VAL A 22 -23.68 5.54 0.46
C VAL A 22 -22.21 5.93 0.34
N THR A 23 -21.89 7.15 0.72
CA THR A 23 -20.51 7.64 0.78
C THR A 23 -20.20 7.93 2.24
N PRO A 24 -19.09 7.41 2.79
CA PRO A 24 -18.63 7.78 4.12
C PRO A 24 -18.53 9.31 4.26
N THR A 25 -18.98 9.84 5.40
CA THR A 25 -18.99 11.29 5.63
C THR A 25 -17.65 11.81 6.15
N GLY A 26 -16.89 10.93 6.80
CA GLY A 26 -15.52 11.17 7.24
C GLY A 26 -14.50 10.35 6.45
N THR A 27 -13.23 10.74 6.55
CA THR A 27 -12.12 9.92 6.10
C THR A 27 -11.91 8.76 7.07
N TRP A 28 -11.81 7.55 6.54
CA TRP A 28 -11.41 6.38 7.32
C TRP A 28 -9.89 6.36 7.42
N ALA A 29 -9.40 6.05 8.63
CA ALA A 29 -7.98 5.81 8.84
C ALA A 29 -7.61 4.43 8.29
N ASP A 30 -6.31 4.16 8.20
CA ASP A 30 -5.85 2.84 7.79
C ASP A 30 -6.29 1.77 8.80
N GLY A 31 -6.72 0.63 8.27
CA GLY A 31 -7.20 -0.52 9.06
C GLY A 31 -8.32 -1.32 8.41
N ASP A 32 -8.75 -2.36 9.12
CA ASP A 32 -9.84 -3.25 8.68
C ASP A 32 -11.19 -2.79 9.23
N TYR A 33 -12.17 -2.75 8.34
CA TYR A 33 -13.55 -2.35 8.61
C TYR A 33 -14.50 -3.48 8.21
N MET A 34 -15.41 -3.85 9.12
CA MET A 34 -16.47 -4.82 8.83
C MET A 34 -17.78 -4.10 8.57
N LEU A 35 -18.23 -4.12 7.31
CA LEU A 35 -19.49 -3.50 6.89
C LEU A 35 -20.63 -4.50 6.99
N THR A 36 -21.81 -4.02 7.39
CA THR A 36 -23.06 -4.79 7.38
C THR A 36 -24.19 -3.88 6.93
N VAL A 37 -25.00 -4.36 6.00
CA VAL A 37 -26.20 -3.64 5.53
C VAL A 37 -27.39 -4.07 6.37
N ARG A 38 -28.17 -3.11 6.88
CA ARG A 38 -29.49 -3.34 7.47
C ARG A 38 -30.56 -2.82 6.51
N VAL A 39 -31.56 -3.64 6.23
CA VAL A 39 -32.76 -3.24 5.48
C VAL A 39 -33.99 -3.40 6.35
N GLU A 40 -34.97 -2.53 6.13
CA GLU A 40 -36.29 -2.55 6.76
C GLU A 40 -37.34 -2.19 5.71
N ASP A 41 -38.46 -2.92 5.67
CA ASP A 41 -39.59 -2.61 4.80
C ASP A 41 -40.72 -1.87 5.54
N ASP A 42 -41.75 -1.40 4.81
CA ASP A 42 -42.87 -0.64 5.37
C ASP A 42 -43.71 -1.44 6.37
N ALA A 43 -43.63 -2.78 6.34
CA ALA A 43 -44.28 -3.66 7.30
C ALA A 43 -43.45 -3.88 8.57
N GLY A 44 -42.22 -3.33 8.63
CA GLY A 44 -41.29 -3.46 9.75
C GLY A 44 -40.43 -4.72 9.72
N ASN A 45 -40.34 -5.45 8.60
CA ASN A 45 -39.47 -6.61 8.49
C ASN A 45 -38.01 -6.17 8.36
N VAL A 46 -37.13 -6.66 9.23
CA VAL A 46 -35.70 -6.32 9.23
C VAL A 46 -34.83 -7.49 8.76
N LYS A 47 -33.84 -7.20 7.92
CA LYS A 47 -32.78 -8.16 7.54
C LYS A 47 -31.39 -7.51 7.53
N TYR A 48 -30.38 -8.35 7.64
CA TYR A 48 -28.97 -7.97 7.59
C TYR A 48 -28.25 -8.73 6.48
N SER A 49 -27.26 -8.11 5.85
CA SER A 49 -26.36 -8.79 4.92
C SER A 49 -25.37 -9.69 5.66
N ALA A 50 -24.68 -10.56 4.90
CA ALA A 50 -23.40 -11.07 5.35
C ALA A 50 -22.40 -9.90 5.52
N PRO A 51 -21.43 -10.00 6.44
CA PRO A 51 -20.42 -8.96 6.61
C PRO A 51 -19.48 -8.89 5.39
N LEU A 52 -19.05 -7.68 5.05
CA LEU A 52 -17.98 -7.42 4.09
C LEU A 52 -16.80 -6.79 4.83
N THR A 53 -15.63 -7.41 4.75
CA THR A 53 -14.39 -6.79 5.24
C THR A 53 -13.82 -5.88 4.16
N VAL A 54 -13.49 -4.65 4.54
CA VAL A 54 -12.78 -3.66 3.72
C VAL A 54 -11.53 -3.23 4.48
N THR A 55 -10.39 -3.25 3.81
CA THR A 55 -9.13 -2.70 4.34
C THR A 55 -8.90 -1.35 3.69
N VAL A 56 -8.71 -0.32 4.51
CA VAL A 56 -8.20 0.98 4.07
C VAL A 56 -6.70 0.98 4.31
N ASP A 57 -5.94 1.25 3.26
CA ASP A 57 -4.49 1.40 3.32
C ASP A 57 -4.09 2.61 2.46
N THR A 58 -3.55 3.62 3.11
CA THR A 58 -3.14 4.89 2.49
C THR A 58 -1.68 5.19 2.72
N GLN A 59 -0.95 4.33 3.44
CA GLN A 59 0.46 4.53 3.75
C GLN A 59 1.36 3.85 2.72
N ILE A 60 2.50 4.49 2.45
CA ILE A 60 3.61 3.87 1.74
C ILE A 60 4.91 4.46 2.24
N THR A 61 5.93 3.61 2.43
CA THR A 61 7.26 4.03 2.88
C THR A 61 8.35 3.39 2.03
N ILE A 62 9.52 4.01 2.05
CA ILE A 62 10.78 3.35 1.70
C ILE A 62 11.52 3.18 3.02
N ASP A 63 11.66 1.94 3.47
CA ASP A 63 12.18 1.67 4.81
C ASP A 63 13.71 1.81 4.84
N VAL A 64 14.37 1.23 3.84
CA VAL A 64 15.84 1.22 3.72
C VAL A 64 16.26 1.28 2.26
N ILE A 65 17.30 2.05 1.98
CA ILE A 65 18.14 1.90 0.78
C ILE A 65 19.59 1.75 1.24
N GLU A 66 20.30 0.78 0.66
CA GLU A 66 21.70 0.52 1.00
C GLU A 66 22.54 0.21 -0.24
N LEU A 67 23.81 0.62 -0.18
CA LEU A 67 24.85 0.13 -1.07
C LEU A 67 25.38 -1.19 -0.49
N VAL A 68 25.09 -2.30 -1.16
CA VAL A 68 25.42 -3.64 -0.67
C VAL A 68 26.92 -3.92 -0.77
N ASN A 69 27.57 -3.40 -1.81
CA ASN A 69 29.02 -3.52 -2.04
C ASN A 69 29.76 -2.24 -1.60
N ASP A 70 29.54 -1.82 -0.37
CA ASP A 70 30.27 -0.72 0.28
C ASP A 70 31.65 -1.21 0.75
N ASN A 71 32.66 -1.06 -0.10
CA ASN A 71 33.98 -1.68 0.08
C ASN A 71 35.02 -0.65 0.55
N GLY A 72 35.78 -0.98 1.60
CA GLY A 72 36.76 -0.08 2.19
C GLY A 72 36.38 0.25 3.63
N ILE A 73 35.73 1.39 3.85
CA ILE A 73 35.22 1.81 5.16
C ILE A 73 33.71 1.55 5.19
N PRO A 74 33.20 0.64 6.03
CA PRO A 74 31.77 0.35 6.08
C PRO A 74 30.93 1.57 6.50
N GLY A 75 29.88 1.86 5.74
CA GLY A 75 28.89 2.90 6.03
C GLY A 75 29.26 4.28 5.49
N ASP A 76 30.37 4.44 4.78
CA ASP A 76 30.71 5.70 4.11
C ASP A 76 30.09 5.83 2.70
N ASN A 77 29.46 4.75 2.21
CA ASN A 77 28.86 4.64 0.88
C ASN A 77 29.86 4.84 -0.27
N LEU A 78 31.14 4.53 -0.05
CA LEU A 78 32.18 4.56 -1.07
C LEU A 78 32.53 3.13 -1.51
N THR A 79 32.43 2.88 -2.81
CA THR A 79 32.82 1.60 -3.42
C THR A 79 33.80 1.81 -4.56
N ASN A 80 34.72 0.86 -4.72
CA ASN A 80 35.58 0.76 -5.89
C ASN A 80 35.02 -0.20 -6.96
N ASP A 81 33.83 -0.78 -6.74
CA ASP A 81 33.14 -1.60 -7.72
C ASP A 81 32.46 -0.72 -8.77
N VAL A 82 32.78 -0.95 -10.04
CA VAL A 82 32.19 -0.24 -11.19
C VAL A 82 30.75 -0.67 -11.49
N ARG A 83 30.21 -1.64 -10.74
CA ARG A 83 28.82 -2.08 -10.76
C ARG A 83 28.22 -2.02 -9.35
N PRO A 84 27.86 -0.83 -8.84
CA PRO A 84 27.20 -0.69 -7.56
C PRO A 84 25.93 -1.55 -7.47
N HIS A 85 25.77 -2.25 -6.36
CA HIS A 85 24.61 -3.08 -6.07
C HIS A 85 23.81 -2.42 -4.95
N PHE A 86 22.54 -2.14 -5.22
CA PHE A 86 21.64 -1.56 -4.25
C PHE A 86 20.61 -2.58 -3.78
N ARG A 87 20.27 -2.51 -2.50
CA ARG A 87 19.12 -3.19 -1.93
C ARG A 87 18.16 -2.16 -1.36
N VAL A 88 16.87 -2.36 -1.64
CA VAL A 88 15.78 -1.52 -1.13
C VAL A 88 14.84 -2.41 -0.33
N THR A 89 14.49 -1.96 0.87
CA THR A 89 13.46 -2.59 1.70
C THR A 89 12.22 -1.70 1.72
N VAL A 90 11.06 -2.29 1.44
CA VAL A 90 9.75 -1.64 1.38
C VAL A 90 8.68 -2.53 2.03
N PRO A 91 7.51 -1.96 2.37
CA PRO A 91 6.34 -2.75 2.77
C PRO A 91 5.96 -3.86 1.77
N GLY A 92 5.36 -4.93 2.28
CA GLY A 92 5.09 -6.15 1.51
C GLY A 92 4.04 -6.01 0.41
N ASP A 93 3.21 -4.98 0.48
CA ASP A 93 2.16 -4.61 -0.46
C ASP A 93 2.67 -3.72 -1.62
N VAL A 94 3.96 -3.35 -1.62
CA VAL A 94 4.57 -2.61 -2.73
C VAL A 94 4.73 -3.50 -3.97
N ASN A 95 4.17 -3.04 -5.08
CA ASN A 95 4.13 -3.79 -6.35
C ASN A 95 5.34 -3.55 -7.26
N GLU A 96 6.03 -2.42 -7.14
CA GLU A 96 7.14 -2.06 -8.03
C GLU A 96 8.14 -1.14 -7.32
N VAL A 97 9.44 -1.45 -7.46
CA VAL A 97 10.55 -0.56 -7.08
C VAL A 97 11.35 -0.20 -8.32
N ARG A 98 11.68 1.09 -8.47
CA ARG A 98 12.49 1.62 -9.57
C ARG A 98 13.60 2.51 -9.01
N LEU A 99 14.79 2.42 -9.62
CA LEU A 99 15.94 3.26 -9.29
C LEU A 99 16.25 4.17 -10.47
N SER A 100 16.57 5.42 -10.17
CA SER A 100 17.15 6.38 -11.11
C SER A 100 18.50 6.84 -10.60
N ILE A 101 19.45 7.04 -11.53
CA ILE A 101 20.79 7.59 -11.25
C ILE A 101 21.02 8.94 -11.95
N ASP A 102 20.02 9.43 -12.68
CA ASP A 102 20.11 10.64 -13.50
C ASP A 102 19.07 11.70 -13.08
N GLY A 103 18.64 11.65 -11.81
CA GLY A 103 17.67 12.60 -11.25
C GLY A 103 16.22 12.35 -11.67
N GLY A 104 15.89 11.12 -12.07
CA GLY A 104 14.53 10.71 -12.43
C GLY A 104 14.21 10.77 -13.91
N ASN A 105 15.21 11.00 -14.77
CA ASN A 105 15.02 11.04 -16.23
C ASN A 105 14.88 9.62 -16.80
N THR A 106 15.64 8.66 -16.28
CA THR A 106 15.53 7.24 -16.62
C THR A 106 15.42 6.38 -15.36
N TRP A 107 14.75 5.24 -15.51
CA TRP A 107 14.40 4.35 -14.41
C TRP A 107 14.70 2.90 -14.77
N VAL A 108 15.36 2.21 -13.85
CA VAL A 108 15.61 0.77 -13.92
C VAL A 108 14.69 0.08 -12.92
N ARG A 109 13.95 -0.93 -13.38
CA ARG A 109 13.14 -1.78 -12.50
C ARG A 109 14.03 -2.65 -11.63
N ALA A 110 13.75 -2.66 -10.34
CA ALA A 110 14.38 -3.58 -9.40
C ALA A 110 13.81 -4.99 -9.58
N THR A 111 14.60 -5.99 -9.22
CA THR A 111 14.13 -7.38 -9.17
C THR A 111 13.78 -7.71 -7.73
N GLN A 112 12.57 -8.19 -7.49
CA GLN A 112 12.16 -8.62 -6.16
C GLN A 112 12.95 -9.88 -5.77
N GLY A 113 13.56 -9.86 -4.59
CA GLY A 113 14.15 -11.03 -3.95
C GLY A 113 13.11 -11.71 -3.06
N THR A 114 13.37 -11.78 -1.75
CA THR A 114 12.35 -12.12 -0.75
C THR A 114 11.30 -10.99 -0.66
N ALA A 115 10.08 -11.29 -0.20
CA ALA A 115 9.03 -10.27 -0.01
C ALA A 115 9.56 -9.03 0.73
N GLY A 116 9.27 -7.84 0.18
CA GLY A 116 9.74 -6.55 0.70
C GLY A 116 11.18 -6.17 0.36
N ILE A 117 12.01 -7.08 -0.17
CA ILE A 117 13.43 -6.82 -0.48
C ILE A 117 13.65 -6.82 -2.00
N TRP A 118 14.25 -5.76 -2.52
CA TRP A 118 14.46 -5.56 -3.95
C TRP A 118 15.94 -5.28 -4.25
N GLY A 119 16.50 -5.97 -5.24
CA GLY A 119 17.90 -5.84 -5.67
C GLY A 119 18.04 -5.16 -7.04
N LEU A 120 19.05 -4.30 -7.17
CA LEU A 120 19.38 -3.60 -8.41
C LEU A 120 20.88 -3.71 -8.73
N HIS A 121 21.20 -4.31 -9.88
CA HIS A 121 22.57 -4.38 -10.39
C HIS A 121 22.70 -3.43 -11.59
N LEU A 122 23.46 -2.35 -11.43
CA LEU A 122 23.72 -1.41 -12.52
C LEU A 122 24.79 -2.00 -13.45
N GLY A 123 24.38 -2.64 -14.55
CA GLY A 123 25.34 -3.29 -15.44
C GLY A 123 24.81 -4.06 -16.66
N ARG A 124 23.53 -3.95 -17.03
CA ARG A 124 23.07 -4.43 -18.36
C ARG A 124 22.91 -3.25 -19.30
N LYS A 125 23.99 -2.95 -20.05
CA LYS A 125 23.80 -2.43 -21.41
C LYS A 125 23.31 -3.62 -22.24
N MET A 126 22.10 -3.53 -22.79
CA MET A 126 21.74 -4.25 -24.01
C MET A 126 22.50 -3.61 -25.18
#